data_AF-A0A8K1WC91-F1
#
_entry.id   AF-A0A8K1WC91-F1
#
_cell.length_a   1.000
_cell.length_b   1.000
_cell.length_c   1.000
_cell.angle_alpha   90.00
_cell.angle_beta   90.00
_cell.angle_gamma   90.00
#
_symmetry.space_group_name_H-M   'P 1'
#
loop_
_entity.id
_entity.type
_entity.pdbx_description
1 polymer ?
#
loop_
_entity_poly.entity_id
_entity_poly.type
_entity_poly.pdbx_seq_one_letter_code
_entity_poly.pdbx_strand_id
1 'polypeptide(L)' 'MAVPKKRTSISKKRIRKNIWKRKGYSAALKAFSLAKSLSTGNAKNFFIRKISNQMVE' A
#
# COMPACT_ATOMS: atom_id res chain seq x y z
N MET A 1 -9.45 14.03 33.28
CA MET A 1 -9.48 13.51 31.89
C MET A 1 -10.91 13.11 31.54
N ALA A 2 -11.34 13.32 30.30
CA ALA A 2 -12.69 12.91 29.88
C ALA A 2 -12.78 11.38 29.74
N VAL A 3 -13.81 10.77 30.32
CA VAL A 3 -14.07 9.32 30.28
C VAL A 3 -15.30 9.04 29.42
N PRO A 4 -15.27 8.05 28.50
CA PRO A 4 -16.43 7.72 27.69
C PRO A 4 -17.57 7.17 28.56
N LYS A 5 -18.75 7.80 28.50
CA LYS A 5 -19.92 7.36 29.28
C LYS A 5 -20.46 5.98 28.86
N LYS A 6 -20.27 5.61 27.59
CA LYS A 6 -20.71 4.34 26.99
C LYS A 6 -19.67 3.83 26.01
N ARG A 7 -19.57 2.51 25.85
CA ARG A 7 -18.72 1.89 24.83
C ARG A 7 -19.23 2.23 23.43
N THR A 8 -18.31 2.30 22.47
CA THR A 8 -18.69 2.44 21.06
C THR A 8 -19.40 1.19 20.57
N SER A 9 -20.44 1.37 19.75
CA SER A 9 -21.11 0.25 19.10
C SER A 9 -20.16 -0.49 18.17
N ILE A 10 -20.45 -1.77 17.92
CA ILE A 10 -19.63 -2.62 17.04
C ILE A 10 -19.54 -2.01 15.63
N SER A 11 -20.63 -1.47 15.10
CA SER A 11 -20.65 -0.82 13.78
C SER A 11 -19.71 0.40 13.73
N LYS A 12 -19.79 1.31 14.71
CA LYS A 12 -18.95 2.50 14.79
C LYS A 12 -17.46 2.14 14.92
N LYS A 13 -17.13 1.09 15.67
CA LYS A 13 -15.76 0.56 15.76
C LYS A 13 -15.27 0.03 14.40
N ARG A 14 -16.10 -0.74 13.67
CA ARG A 14 -15.74 -1.27 12.34
C ARG A 14 -15.54 -0.17 11.31
N ILE A 15 -16.40 0.85 11.26
CA ILE A 15 -16.28 1.99 10.34
C ILE A 15 -14.92 2.68 10.50
N ARG A 16 -14.50 2.98 11.74
CA ARG A 16 -13.19 3.60 12.00
C ARG A 16 -12.03 2.73 11.52
N LYS A 17 -12.10 1.41 11.70
CA LYS A 17 -11.09 0.47 11.18
C LYS A 17 -11.08 0.43 9.66
N ASN A 18 -12.24 0.49 9.01
CA ASN A 18 -12.34 0.47 7.54
C ASN A 18 -11.70 1.70 6.91
N ILE A 19 -11.81 2.89 7.54
CA ILE A 19 -11.12 4.09 7.07
C ILE A 19 -9.61 3.88 7.05
N TRP A 20 -9.04 3.25 8.08
CA TRP A 20 -7.61 2.92 8.10
C TRP A 20 -7.24 1.89 7.03
N LYS A 21 -8.02 0.81 6.88
CA LYS A 21 -7.81 -0.22 5.84
C LYS A 21 -7.89 0.32 4.41
N ARG A 22 -8.78 1.29 4.15
CA ARG A 22 -8.97 1.90 2.82
C ARG A 22 -7.69 2.56 2.28
N LYS A 23 -6.84 3.10 3.17
CA LYS A 23 -5.56 3.70 2.77
C LYS A 23 -4.64 2.68 2.09
N GLY A 24 -4.64 1.43 2.56
CA GLY A 24 -3.85 0.34 1.96
C GLY A 24 -4.31 0.02 0.53
N TYR A 25 -5.62 0.02 0.28
CA TYR A 25 -6.16 -0.20 -1.06
C TYR A 25 -5.66 0.86 -2.07
N SER A 26 -5.68 2.13 -1.70
CA SER A 26 -5.15 3.20 -2.56
C SER A 26 -3.65 3.07 -2.84
N ALA A 27 -2.87 2.61 -1.85
CA ALA A 27 -1.44 2.35 -2.05
C ALA A 27 -1.22 1.16 -3.00
N ALA A 28 -2.00 0.08 -2.85
CA ALA A 28 -1.92 -1.11 -3.70
C ALA A 28 -2.22 -0.79 -5.18
N LEU A 29 -3.24 0.03 -5.45
CA LEU A 29 -3.56 0.46 -6.82
C LEU A 29 -2.40 1.23 -7.48
N LYS A 30 -1.78 2.16 -6.74
CA LYS A 30 -0.62 2.92 -7.25
C LYS A 30 0.58 2.00 -7.49
N ALA A 31 0.86 1.11 -6.55
CA ALA A 31 1.95 0.14 -6.65
C ALA A 31 1.77 -0.81 -7.85
N PHE A 32 0.55 -1.28 -8.10
CA PHE A 32 0.26 -2.16 -9.24
C PHE A 32 0.45 -1.44 -10.58
N SER A 33 -0.07 -0.22 -10.71
CA SER A 33 0.13 0.61 -11.90
C SER A 33 1.62 0.85 -12.16
N LEU A 34 2.37 1.17 -11.10
CA LEU A 34 3.82 1.36 -11.17
C LEU A 34 4.54 0.09 -11.63
N ALA A 35 4.24 -1.06 -11.03
CA ALA A 35 4.85 -2.33 -11.40
C ALA A 35 4.63 -2.69 -12.88
N LYS A 36 3.42 -2.45 -13.40
CA LYS A 36 3.13 -2.64 -14.83
C LYS A 36 3.96 -1.70 -15.71
N SER A 37 4.05 -0.43 -15.36
CA SER A 37 4.89 0.53 -16.09
C SER A 37 6.36 0.08 -16.12
N LEU A 38 6.91 -0.32 -14.99
CA LEU A 38 8.30 -0.79 -14.87
C LEU A 38 8.55 -2.09 -15.65
N SER A 39 7.58 -3.01 -15.66
CA SER A 39 7.73 -4.33 -16.32
C SER A 39 7.95 -4.25 -17.83
N THR A 40 7.49 -3.17 -18.48
CA THR A 40 7.65 -2.98 -19.93
C THR A 40 9.01 -2.43 -20.34
N GLY A 41 9.82 -1.93 -19.39
CA GLY A 41 11.15 -1.37 -19.68
C GLY A 41 11.16 -0.06 -20.49
N ASN A 42 10.00 0.43 -20.92
CA ASN A 42 9.88 1.64 -21.75
C ASN A 42 9.91 2.95 -20.93
N ALA A 43 9.76 2.87 -19.61
CA ALA A 43 9.73 4.03 -18.72
C ALA A 43 11.14 4.61 -18.51
N LYS A 44 11.48 5.68 -19.24
CA LYS A 44 12.81 6.31 -19.20
C LYS A 44 13.13 7.07 -17.89
N ASN A 45 12.10 7.49 -17.16
CA ASN A 45 12.24 8.35 -15.97
C ASN A 45 12.42 7.58 -14.66
N PHE A 46 12.22 6.26 -14.65
CA PHE A 46 12.37 5.43 -13.46
C PHE A 46 13.69 4.67 -13.48
N PHE A 47 14.57 4.99 -12.54
CA PHE A 47 15.81 4.24 -12.35
C PHE A 47 15.60 3.10 -11.35
N ILE A 48 15.90 1.87 -11.77
CA ILE A 48 15.95 0.69 -10.89
C ILE A 48 17.38 0.17 -10.90
N ARG A 49 17.97 -0.01 -9.72
CA ARG A 49 19.27 -0.69 -9.58
C ARG A 49 19.08 -2.17 -9.94
N LYS A 50 19.60 -2.60 -11.09
CA LYS A 50 19.74 -4.03 -11.39
C LYS A 50 20.85 -4.60 -10.51
N ILE A 51 20.51 -5.52 -9.62
CA ILE A 51 21.50 -6.35 -8.95
C ILE A 51 21.76 -7.51 -9.92
N SER A 52 22.94 -7.53 -10.52
CA SER A 52 23.41 -8.70 -11.25
C SER A 52 23.73 -9.78 -10.23
N ASN A 53 22.82 -10.74 -10.02
CA ASN A 53 23.27 -12.04 -9.54
C ASN A 53 24.01 -12.67 -10.71
N GLN A 54 25.32 -12.42 -10.81
CA GLN A 54 26.19 -13.29 -11.60
C GLN A 54 25.94 -14.69 -11.05
N MET A 55 25.36 -15.55 -11.88
CA MET A 55 25.37 -16.99 -11.59
C MET A 55 26.85 -17.35 -11.58
N VAL A 56 27.39 -17.59 -10.39
CA VAL A 56 28.68 -18.23 -10.23
C VAL A 56 28.44 -19.66 -10.69
N GLU A 57 28.96 -19.99 -11.88
CA GLU A 57 29.14 -21.37 -12.34
C GLU A 57 29.92 -22.19 -11.32
#